data_AF-A0A954F7R8-F1
#
_entry.id   AF-A0A954F7R8-F1
#
_cell.length_a   1.000
_cell.length_b   1.000
_cell.length_c   1.000
_cell.angle_alpha   90.00
_cell.angle_beta   90.00
_cell.angle_gamma   90.00
#
_symmetry.space_group_name_H-M   'P 1'
#
loop_
_entity.id
_entity.type
_entity.pdbx_description
1 polymer ?
#
loop_
_entity_poly.entity_id
_entity_poly.type
_entity_poly.pdbx_seq_one_letter_code
_entity_poly.pdbx_strand_id
1 'polypeptide(L)'
;MAQARTLRPDAPLTELDGIGTAKGEKLAKAGLVTLSDLLLTRPVGVVEWPEAIEVAQAIEREGEIVRVRGRVKGFQRTRFGGKRSLVRITLEGPDGSTLVGMWFNQPWMVDVVQKDEEVEFYGQRVEAKGPALAAPQIGHGEKLLPEPGTVEPQYAAPQGFSGAFLGGL
;
A
#
# COMPACT_ATOMS: atom_id res chain seq x y z
N MET A 1 24.81 -3.01 17.96
CA MET A 1 24.83 -1.61 17.47
C MET A 1 25.31 -1.64 16.03
N ALA A 2 24.44 -1.42 15.06
CA ALA A 2 24.85 -1.36 13.65
C ALA A 2 25.69 -0.09 13.46
N GLN A 3 26.92 -0.24 12.94
CA GLN A 3 27.77 0.92 12.63
C GLN A 3 27.12 1.72 11.50
N ALA A 4 27.09 3.05 11.63
CA ALA A 4 26.62 3.92 10.55
C ALA A 4 27.59 3.81 9.36
N ARG A 5 27.12 3.21 8.26
CA ARG A 5 27.86 3.13 7.00
C ARG A 5 27.76 4.48 6.30
N THR A 6 28.88 5.18 6.14
CA THR A 6 28.93 6.42 5.35
C THR A 6 29.02 6.07 3.87
N LEU A 7 27.96 6.36 3.12
CA LEU A 7 27.94 6.24 1.66
C LEU A 7 28.26 7.57 1.00
N ARG A 8 28.90 7.54 -0.17
CA ARG A 8 29.20 8.76 -0.93
C ARG A 8 28.02 9.15 -1.83
N PRO A 9 27.72 10.43 -2.05
CA PRO A 9 26.58 10.84 -2.88
C PRO A 9 26.64 10.34 -4.33
N ASP A 10 27.83 10.16 -4.88
CA ASP A 10 28.09 9.63 -6.22
C ASP A 10 28.06 8.09 -6.29
N ALA A 11 27.92 7.41 -5.15
CA ALA A 11 27.81 5.96 -5.11
C ALA A 11 26.54 5.48 -5.84
N PRO A 12 26.61 4.31 -6.51
CA PRO A 12 25.46 3.76 -7.20
C PRO A 12 24.39 3.32 -6.21
N LEU A 13 23.12 3.38 -6.63
CA LEU A 13 21.98 2.97 -5.79
C LEU A 13 22.05 1.53 -5.30
N THR A 14 22.80 0.65 -5.98
CA THR A 14 23.00 -0.74 -5.57
C THR A 14 23.79 -0.89 -4.27
N GLU A 15 24.39 0.18 -3.75
CA GLU A 15 25.01 0.18 -2.42
C GLU A 15 23.98 0.25 -1.28
N LEU A 16 22.74 0.64 -1.55
CA LEU A 16 21.64 0.63 -0.59
C LEU A 16 21.10 -0.78 -0.37
N ASP A 17 20.87 -1.10 0.90
CA ASP A 17 20.21 -2.33 1.28
C ASP A 17 18.81 -2.37 0.68
N GLY A 18 18.48 -3.47 -0.01
CA GLY A 18 17.19 -3.64 -0.69
C GLY A 18 17.16 -3.26 -2.18
N ILE A 19 18.24 -2.65 -2.72
CA ILE A 19 18.43 -2.38 -4.15
C ILE A 19 19.47 -3.33 -4.75
N GLY A 20 19.02 -4.48 -5.26
CA GLY A 20 19.88 -5.36 -6.05
C GLY A 20 20.08 -4.86 -7.49
N THR A 21 20.99 -5.51 -8.24
CA THR A 21 21.37 -5.15 -9.61
C THR A 21 20.16 -4.92 -10.54
N ALA A 22 19.17 -5.81 -10.51
CA ALA A 22 17.97 -5.70 -11.35
C ALA A 22 17.08 -4.49 -11.01
N LYS A 23 17.03 -4.07 -9.73
CA LYS A 23 16.31 -2.85 -9.33
C LYS A 23 17.12 -1.62 -9.70
N GLY A 24 18.44 -1.65 -9.46
CA GLY A 24 19.37 -0.58 -9.84
C GLY A 24 19.30 -0.26 -11.33
N GLU A 25 19.31 -1.28 -12.20
CA GLU A 25 19.17 -1.08 -13.65
C GLU A 25 17.84 -0.44 -14.06
N LYS A 26 16.74 -0.78 -13.39
CA LYS A 26 15.43 -0.18 -13.67
C LYS A 26 15.36 1.26 -13.17
N LEU A 27 15.93 1.56 -12.00
CA LEU A 27 16.01 2.91 -11.46
C LEU A 27 16.90 3.80 -12.35
N ALA A 28 18.02 3.26 -12.84
CA ALA A 28 18.89 3.96 -13.78
C ALA A 28 18.16 4.32 -15.09
N LYS A 29 17.30 3.42 -15.61
CA LYS A 29 16.43 3.72 -16.76
C LYS A 29 15.41 4.82 -16.49
N ALA A 30 15.02 5.01 -15.23
CA ALA A 30 14.16 6.10 -14.78
C ALA A 30 14.95 7.39 -14.46
N GLY A 31 16.26 7.42 -14.68
CA GLY A 31 17.12 8.58 -14.41
C GLY A 31 17.67 8.66 -12.98
N LEU A 32 17.46 7.62 -12.16
CA LEU A 32 17.96 7.54 -10.78
C LEU A 32 19.16 6.60 -10.74
N VAL A 33 20.38 7.14 -10.77
CA VAL A 33 21.62 6.35 -10.90
C VAL A 33 22.42 6.35 -9.61
N THR A 34 22.49 7.50 -8.95
CA THR A 34 23.32 7.74 -7.76
C THR A 34 22.47 8.04 -6.53
N LEU A 35 23.08 7.95 -5.34
CA LEU A 35 22.42 8.37 -4.09
C LEU A 35 22.03 9.84 -4.11
N SER A 36 22.81 10.69 -4.77
CA SER A 36 22.48 12.10 -4.95
C SER A 36 21.20 12.28 -5.76
N ASP A 37 20.97 11.50 -6.82
CA ASP A 37 19.75 11.58 -7.62
C ASP A 37 18.51 11.23 -6.78
N LEU A 38 18.63 10.20 -5.94
CA LEU A 38 17.56 9.80 -5.01
C LEU A 38 17.28 10.91 -3.99
N LEU A 39 18.31 11.44 -3.33
CA LEU A 39 18.17 12.49 -2.31
C LEU A 39 17.61 13.80 -2.87
N LEU A 40 17.91 14.11 -4.13
CA LEU A 40 17.43 15.30 -4.82
C LEU A 40 16.08 15.08 -5.52
N THR A 41 15.52 13.87 -5.45
CA THR A 41 14.19 13.62 -6.00
C THR A 41 13.17 14.41 -5.19
N ARG A 42 12.49 15.34 -5.86
CA ARG A 42 11.46 16.16 -5.22
C ARG A 42 10.15 15.37 -5.08
N PRO A 43 9.51 15.35 -3.90
CA PRO A 43 8.17 14.82 -3.78
C PRO A 43 7.19 15.65 -4.63
N VAL A 44 6.27 14.97 -5.30
CA VAL A 44 5.23 15.61 -6.11
C VAL A 44 4.06 16.11 -5.28
N GLY A 45 3.98 15.66 -4.03
CA GLY A 45 2.93 16.05 -3.10
C GLY A 45 3.23 15.54 -1.70
N VAL A 46 2.24 15.68 -0.83
CA VAL A 46 2.28 15.24 0.55
C VAL A 46 0.97 14.52 0.82
N VAL A 47 1.05 13.38 1.51
CA VAL A 47 -0.13 12.66 2.00
C VAL A 47 -0.17 12.82 3.50
N GLU A 48 -1.28 13.36 4.00
CA GLU A 48 -1.63 13.32 5.41
C GLU A 48 -2.51 12.08 5.64
N TRP A 49 -2.09 11.23 6.58
CA TRP A 49 -2.80 10.01 6.88
C TRP A 49 -4.10 10.32 7.63
N PRO A 50 -5.27 10.00 7.06
CA PRO A 50 -6.54 10.35 7.67
C PRO A 50 -6.84 9.44 8.87
N GLU A 51 -7.75 9.92 9.72
CA GLU A 51 -8.42 9.10 10.72
C GLU A 51 -9.22 7.97 10.06
N ALA A 52 -9.34 6.84 10.76
CA ALA A 52 -10.15 5.73 10.29
C ALA A 52 -11.64 6.06 10.47
N ILE A 53 -12.40 6.00 9.38
CA ILE A 53 -13.86 6.12 9.41
C ILE A 53 -14.51 4.74 9.55
N GLU A 54 -15.79 4.75 9.96
CA GLU A 54 -16.58 3.53 10.03
C GLU A 54 -16.92 2.98 8.63
N VAL A 55 -17.18 1.68 8.56
CA VAL A 55 -17.55 1.00 7.31
C VAL A 55 -18.77 1.64 6.65
N ALA A 56 -19.80 2.01 7.42
CA ALA A 56 -20.99 2.68 6.91
C ALA A 56 -20.68 4.01 6.23
N GLN A 57 -19.82 4.82 6.84
CA GLN A 57 -19.40 6.11 6.28
C GLN A 57 -18.55 5.91 5.00
N ALA A 58 -17.74 4.86 4.96
CA ALA A 58 -16.91 4.57 3.80
C ALA A 58 -17.73 4.14 2.58
N ILE A 59 -18.86 3.46 2.78
CA ILE A 59 -19.75 3.01 1.69
C ILE A 59 -20.23 4.20 0.84
N GLU A 60 -20.46 5.35 1.45
CA GLU A 60 -21.03 6.56 0.82
C GLU A 60 -19.98 7.41 0.06
N ARG A 61 -18.68 7.19 0.27
CA ARG A 61 -17.59 8.04 -0.26
C ARG A 61 -17.04 7.55 -1.61
N GLU A 62 -17.91 7.40 -2.60
CA GLU A 62 -17.51 6.93 -3.94
C GLU A 62 -16.42 7.76 -4.60
N GLY A 63 -15.33 7.09 -5.01
CA GLY A 63 -14.20 7.70 -5.70
C GLY A 63 -13.12 8.28 -4.77
N GLU A 64 -13.42 8.45 -3.48
CA GLU A 64 -12.48 9.00 -2.49
C GLU A 64 -11.48 7.94 -2.00
N ILE A 65 -10.31 8.40 -1.55
CA ILE A 65 -9.37 7.56 -0.79
C ILE A 65 -9.78 7.64 0.68
N VAL A 66 -10.08 6.50 1.28
CA VAL A 66 -10.59 6.40 2.65
C VAL A 66 -9.76 5.43 3.48
N ARG A 67 -9.63 5.70 4.78
CA ARG A 67 -9.12 4.76 5.78
C ARG A 67 -10.32 4.20 6.55
N VAL A 68 -10.48 2.89 6.60
CA VAL A 68 -11.64 2.23 7.17
C VAL A 68 -11.18 1.19 8.17
N ARG A 69 -11.72 1.24 9.39
CA ARG A 69 -11.49 0.19 10.40
C ARG A 69 -12.70 -0.75 10.43
N GLY A 70 -12.43 -2.05 10.47
CA GLY A 70 -13.49 -3.04 10.57
C GLY A 70 -12.97 -4.43 10.91
N ARG A 71 -13.89 -5.34 11.19
CA ARG A 71 -13.58 -6.74 11.50
C ARG A 71 -13.65 -7.60 10.24
N VAL A 72 -12.69 -8.49 10.05
CA VAL A 72 -12.68 -9.42 8.91
C VAL A 72 -13.79 -10.46 9.08
N LYS A 73 -14.87 -10.30 8.31
CA LYS A 73 -15.99 -11.25 8.27
C LYS A 73 -15.63 -12.53 7.51
N GLY A 74 -14.82 -12.39 6.47
CA GLY A 74 -14.37 -13.50 5.64
C GLY A 74 -13.58 -13.05 4.42
N PHE A 75 -13.03 -14.01 3.71
CA PHE A 75 -12.23 -13.78 2.51
C PHE A 75 -12.48 -14.85 1.47
N GLN A 76 -12.34 -14.48 0.20
CA GLN A 76 -12.53 -15.36 -0.94
C GLN A 76 -11.46 -15.11 -1.99
N ARG A 77 -10.86 -16.20 -2.49
CA ARG A 77 -10.00 -16.17 -3.67
C ARG A 77 -10.73 -16.78 -4.86
N THR A 78 -10.85 -16.01 -5.94
CA THR A 78 -11.40 -16.47 -7.21
C THR A 78 -10.30 -16.52 -8.27
N ARG A 79 -10.22 -17.62 -9.03
CA ARG A 79 -9.31 -17.77 -10.17
C ARG A 79 -10.11 -17.74 -11.46
N PHE A 80 -9.70 -16.92 -12.42
CA PHE A 80 -10.41 -16.76 -13.71
C PHE A 80 -9.75 -17.54 -14.86
N GLY A 81 -8.86 -18.48 -14.55
CA GLY A 81 -8.00 -19.17 -15.51
C GLY A 81 -6.60 -18.55 -15.63
N GLY A 82 -5.62 -19.39 -15.99
CA GLY A 82 -4.22 -18.98 -16.07
C GLY A 82 -3.66 -18.46 -14.73
N LYS A 83 -2.89 -17.39 -14.77
CA LYS A 83 -2.32 -16.71 -13.57
C LYS A 83 -3.24 -15.63 -12.97
N ARG A 84 -4.41 -15.37 -13.58
CA ARG A 84 -5.31 -14.30 -13.13
C ARG A 84 -6.13 -14.73 -11.91
N SER A 85 -6.09 -13.91 -10.86
CA SER A 85 -6.86 -14.15 -9.63
C SER A 85 -7.38 -12.86 -9.03
N LEU A 86 -8.40 -12.97 -8.19
CA LEU A 86 -8.95 -11.88 -7.41
C LEU A 86 -9.20 -12.37 -5.99
N VAL A 87 -8.61 -11.68 -5.02
CA VAL A 87 -8.88 -11.86 -3.60
C VAL A 87 -9.87 -10.79 -3.16
N ARG A 88 -10.88 -11.20 -2.41
CA ARG A 88 -11.83 -10.33 -1.72
C ARG A 88 -11.72 -10.59 -0.23
N ILE A 89 -11.59 -9.53 0.57
CA ILE A 89 -11.68 -9.59 2.03
C ILE A 89 -12.84 -8.69 2.42
N THR A 90 -13.81 -9.23 3.12
CA THR A 90 -14.99 -8.49 3.60
C THR A 90 -14.72 -7.98 5.00
N LEU A 91 -14.77 -6.66 5.17
CA LEU A 91 -14.85 -6.00 6.45
C LEU A 91 -16.30 -5.79 6.85
N GLU A 92 -16.57 -5.98 8.14
CA GLU A 92 -17.83 -5.67 8.78
C GLU A 92 -17.61 -4.58 9.83
N GLY A 93 -18.48 -3.56 9.79
CA GLY A 93 -18.53 -2.49 10.79
C GLY A 93 -19.35 -2.90 12.01
N PRO A 94 -19.29 -2.13 13.12
CA PRO A 94 -20.06 -2.40 14.32
C PRO A 94 -21.58 -2.43 14.12
N ASP A 95 -22.07 -1.69 13.12
CA ASP A 95 -23.48 -1.60 12.73
C ASP A 95 -23.93 -2.72 11.75
N GLY A 96 -23.02 -3.64 11.40
CA GLY A 96 -23.27 -4.72 10.45
C GLY A 96 -23.13 -4.32 8.98
N SER A 97 -22.77 -3.06 8.69
CA SER A 97 -22.41 -2.63 7.34
C SER A 97 -21.18 -3.41 6.84
N THR A 98 -21.08 -3.63 5.53
CA THR A 98 -19.97 -4.41 4.95
C THR A 98 -19.32 -3.72 3.75
N LEU A 99 -18.00 -3.84 3.67
CA LEU A 99 -17.16 -3.28 2.61
C LEU A 99 -16.12 -4.32 2.18
N VAL A 100 -15.77 -4.36 0.90
CA VAL A 100 -14.85 -5.37 0.36
C VAL A 100 -13.53 -4.77 -0.08
N GLY A 101 -12.41 -5.21 0.50
CA GLY A 101 -11.08 -5.00 -0.09
C GLY A 101 -10.86 -5.95 -1.28
N MET A 102 -10.42 -5.43 -2.43
CA MET A 102 -10.23 -6.21 -3.65
C MET A 102 -8.80 -6.17 -4.17
N TRP A 103 -8.13 -7.32 -4.27
CA TRP A 103 -6.77 -7.40 -4.82
C TRP A 103 -6.71 -8.32 -6.04
N PHE A 104 -6.34 -7.76 -7.19
CA PHE A 104 -6.09 -8.51 -8.41
C PHE A 104 -4.67 -9.07 -8.43
N ASN A 105 -4.55 -10.36 -8.77
CA ASN A 105 -3.28 -11.09 -8.91
C ASN A 105 -2.38 -11.08 -7.66
N GLN A 106 -2.95 -10.86 -6.47
CA GLN A 106 -2.26 -10.93 -5.19
C GLN A 106 -2.87 -12.04 -4.33
N PRO A 107 -2.65 -13.32 -4.70
CA PRO A 107 -3.30 -14.45 -4.04
C PRO A 107 -2.89 -14.62 -2.58
N TRP A 108 -1.72 -14.10 -2.19
CA TRP A 108 -1.17 -14.18 -0.83
C TRP A 108 -1.94 -13.33 0.19
N MET A 109 -2.81 -12.42 -0.25
CA MET A 109 -3.62 -11.59 0.66
C MET A 109 -4.57 -12.40 1.55
N VAL A 110 -4.92 -13.63 1.17
CA VAL A 110 -5.76 -14.50 2.02
C VAL A 110 -5.02 -14.99 3.27
N ASP A 111 -3.69 -14.99 3.24
CA ASP A 111 -2.84 -15.45 4.35
C ASP A 111 -2.39 -14.29 5.26
N VAL A 112 -2.72 -13.05 4.87
CA VAL A 112 -2.33 -11.82 5.59
C VAL A 112 -3.24 -11.56 6.79
N VAL A 113 -4.50 -11.97 6.69
CA VAL A 113 -5.52 -11.70 7.71
C VAL A 113 -6.15 -12.98 8.23
N GLN A 114 -6.71 -12.90 9.42
CA GLN A 114 -7.50 -13.96 10.02
C GLN A 114 -8.97 -13.55 10.12
N LYS A 115 -9.85 -14.55 10.15
CA LYS A 115 -11.28 -14.29 10.42
C LYS A 115 -11.42 -13.70 11.83
N ASP A 116 -12.34 -12.75 11.97
CA ASP A 116 -12.65 -12.02 13.20
C ASP A 116 -11.52 -11.09 13.70
N GLU A 117 -10.44 -10.93 12.93
CA GLU A 117 -9.38 -9.95 13.18
C GLU A 117 -9.87 -8.52 12.90
N GLU A 118 -9.49 -7.58 13.76
CA GLU A 118 -9.70 -6.15 13.51
C GLU A 118 -8.55 -5.60 12.67
N VAL A 119 -8.88 -5.00 11.53
CA VAL A 119 -7.90 -4.49 10.56
C VAL A 119 -8.33 -3.12 10.03
N GLU A 120 -7.37 -2.43 9.43
CA GLU A 120 -7.61 -1.16 8.75
C GLU A 120 -7.29 -1.28 7.27
N PHE A 121 -8.18 -0.81 6.41
CA PHE A 121 -7.92 -0.67 4.99
C PHE A 121 -7.76 0.81 4.63
N TYR A 122 -6.74 1.11 3.84
CA TYR A 122 -6.56 2.44 3.25
C TYR A 122 -6.48 2.32 1.73
N GLY A 123 -7.42 2.92 1.02
CA GLY A 123 -7.45 2.84 -0.43
C GLY A 123 -8.63 3.56 -1.04
N GLN A 124 -8.67 3.56 -2.37
CA GLN A 124 -9.74 4.22 -3.11
C GLN A 124 -11.04 3.40 -3.03
N ARG A 125 -12.14 4.05 -2.64
CA ARG A 125 -13.46 3.46 -2.69
C ARG A 125 -14.01 3.46 -4.10
N VAL A 126 -14.47 2.29 -4.53
CA VAL A 126 -14.97 1.99 -5.87
C VAL A 126 -16.26 1.17 -5.78
N GLU A 127 -17.10 1.27 -6.81
CA GLU A 127 -18.26 0.41 -6.97
C GLU A 127 -17.90 -0.84 -7.79
N ALA A 128 -18.25 -2.03 -7.30
CA ALA A 128 -17.99 -3.29 -8.00
C ALA A 128 -19.21 -4.22 -8.00
N LYS A 129 -19.25 -5.18 -7.08
CA LYS A 129 -20.45 -5.99 -6.80
C LYS A 129 -21.07 -5.53 -5.48
N GLY A 130 -21.14 -4.21 -5.31
CA GLY A 130 -21.28 -3.53 -4.03
C GLY A 130 -20.03 -2.72 -3.65
N PRO A 131 -20.06 -2.07 -2.48
CA PRO A 131 -19.01 -1.15 -2.03
C PRO A 131 -17.68 -1.88 -1.83
N ALA A 132 -16.61 -1.35 -2.42
CA ALA A 132 -15.30 -1.96 -2.34
C ALA A 132 -14.16 -0.93 -2.24
N LEU A 133 -13.00 -1.37 -1.76
CA LEU A 133 -11.74 -0.64 -1.88
C LEU A 133 -10.84 -1.34 -2.90
N ALA A 134 -10.28 -0.57 -3.83
CA ALA A 134 -9.39 -1.08 -4.86
C ALA A 134 -7.97 -1.26 -4.32
N ALA A 135 -7.53 -2.51 -4.22
CA ALA A 135 -6.21 -2.94 -3.73
C ALA A 135 -5.69 -2.11 -2.52
N PRO A 136 -6.49 -1.98 -1.45
CA PRO A 136 -6.12 -1.11 -0.34
C PRO A 136 -4.86 -1.63 0.35
N GLN A 137 -4.11 -0.70 0.92
CA GLN A 137 -3.11 -1.02 1.93
C GLN A 137 -3.83 -1.52 3.18
N ILE A 138 -3.21 -2.47 3.86
CA ILE A 138 -3.79 -3.13 5.02
C ILE A 138 -2.90 -2.92 6.24
N GLY A 139 -3.49 -2.42 7.32
CA GLY A 139 -2.96 -2.48 8.67
C GLY A 139 -3.53 -3.68 9.40
N HIS A 140 -2.69 -4.58 9.88
CA HIS A 140 -3.09 -5.82 10.54
C HIS A 140 -2.01 -6.29 11.52
N GLY A 141 -2.40 -6.99 12.59
CA GLY A 141 -1.47 -7.43 13.64
C GLY A 141 -0.48 -6.34 14.09
N GLU A 142 0.82 -6.66 14.02
CA GLU A 142 1.91 -5.72 14.35
C GLU A 142 2.23 -4.72 13.21
N LYS A 143 1.76 -5.00 11.99
CA LYS A 143 2.02 -4.17 10.82
C LYS A 143 0.87 -3.20 10.62
N LEU A 144 0.87 -2.14 11.42
CA LEU A 144 -0.13 -1.08 11.37
C LEU A 144 0.14 -0.10 10.23
N LEU A 145 -0.92 0.57 9.78
CA LEU A 145 -0.78 1.76 8.94
C LEU A 145 -0.23 2.92 9.78
N PRO A 146 0.43 3.92 9.16
CA PRO A 146 0.89 5.11 9.87
C PRO A 146 -0.21 5.76 10.72
N GLU A 147 0.22 6.38 11.81
CA GLU A 147 -0.69 7.05 12.73
C GLU A 147 -1.42 8.20 12.01
N PRO A 148 -2.72 8.41 12.29
CA PRO A 148 -3.44 9.57 11.78
C PRO A 148 -2.70 10.89 12.05
N GLY A 149 -2.75 11.81 11.08
CA GLY A 149 -2.00 13.07 11.12
C GLY A 149 -0.51 12.95 10.80
N THR A 150 0.01 11.74 10.57
CA THR A 150 1.35 11.57 10.01
C THR A 150 1.39 12.15 8.61
N VAL A 151 2.43 12.93 8.32
CA VAL A 151 2.62 13.60 7.04
C VAL A 151 3.79 12.94 6.31
N GLU A 152 3.52 12.32 5.17
CA GLU A 152 4.53 11.62 4.37
C GLU A 152 4.71 12.25 2.99
N PRO A 153 5.95 12.31 2.48
CA PRO A 153 6.22 12.79 1.13
C PRO A 153 5.68 11.80 0.08
N GLN A 154 4.94 12.32 -0.88
CA GLN A 154 4.48 11.54 -2.03
C GLN A 154 5.44 11.72 -3.20
N TYR A 155 6.06 10.63 -3.65
CA TYR A 155 6.94 10.64 -4.81
C TYR A 155 6.23 10.18 -6.08
N ALA A 156 6.66 10.72 -7.22
CA ALA A 156 6.23 10.19 -8.52
C ALA A 156 6.66 8.74 -8.65
N ALA A 157 5.78 7.88 -9.16
CA ALA A 157 6.11 6.49 -9.44
C ALA A 157 7.04 6.42 -10.66
N PRO A 158 8.33 6.05 -10.52
CA PRO A 158 9.18 5.82 -11.68
C PRO A 158 8.72 4.54 -12.37
N GLN A 159 8.98 4.43 -13.67
CA GLN A 159 8.46 3.33 -14.48
C GLN A 159 8.81 1.95 -13.88
N GLY A 160 7.79 1.19 -13.48
CA GLY A 160 7.95 -0.13 -12.88
C GLY A 160 8.12 -0.18 -11.35
N PHE A 161 7.99 0.96 -10.65
CA PHE A 161 7.93 1.04 -9.19
C PHE A 161 6.74 1.89 -8.73
N SER A 162 6.36 1.76 -7.46
CA SER A 162 5.38 2.65 -6.84
C SER A 162 6.08 3.88 -6.24
N GLY A 163 5.35 4.99 -6.06
CA GLY A 163 5.87 6.16 -5.33
C GLY A 163 6.22 5.82 -3.87
N ALA A 164 5.44 4.95 -3.23
CA ALA A 164 5.72 4.44 -1.89
C ALA A 164 7.03 3.64 -1.81
N PHE A 165 7.44 2.96 -2.88
CA PHE A 165 8.75 2.31 -2.92
C PHE A 165 9.89 3.33 -2.83
N LEU A 166 9.80 4.46 -3.54
CA LEU A 166 10.82 5.52 -3.46
C LEU A 166 10.85 6.19 -2.08
N GLY A 167 9.69 6.43 -1.47
CA GLY A 167 9.63 7.06 -0.14
C GLY A 167 10.16 6.17 1.01
N GLY A 168 10.29 4.86 0.77
CA GLY A 168 10.81 3.91 1.75
C GLY A 168 12.28 3.53 1.56
N LEU A 169 12.98 4.12 0.58
CA LEU A 169 14.44 3.97 0.39
C LEU A 169 15.20 4.96 1.26
#